data_AF-A0AAN8WK58-F1
#
_entry.id   AF-A0AAN8WK58-F1
#
_cell.length_a   1.000
_cell.length_b   1.000
_cell.length_c   1.000
_cell.angle_alpha   90.00
_cell.angle_beta   90.00
_cell.angle_gamma   90.00
#
_symmetry.space_group_name_H-M   'P 1'
#
loop_
_entity.id
_entity.type
_entity.pdbx_description
1 polymer ?
#
loop_
_entity_poly.entity_id
_entity_poly.type
_entity_poly.pdbx_seq_one_letter_code
_entity_poly.pdbx_strand_id
1 'polypeptide(L)'
;MEKQQYDSKLPEYPYFHKAISYYRNKFPKPLFVIASDDRTYIENTFGKIKDIVFAPGKSKEQDLAILASCDHSIISVGSFGFWAGYLTGGEVVYPDIYVNSVYPFSRPIYELSQLDFFTPLPVS
;
A
#
# COMPACT_ATOMS: atom_id res chain seq x y z
N MET A 1 11.34 11.30 -10.78
CA MET A 1 11.09 12.57 -10.08
C MET A 1 10.40 12.40 -8.71
N GLU A 2 10.10 11.17 -8.23
CA GLU A 2 9.45 10.96 -6.90
C GLU A 2 10.43 10.60 -5.76
N LYS A 3 11.69 10.25 -6.05
CA LYS A 3 12.62 9.70 -5.03
C LYS A 3 13.40 10.75 -4.20
N GLN A 4 13.18 12.05 -4.41
CA GLN A 4 14.06 13.11 -3.89
C GLN A 4 13.49 13.92 -2.71
N GLN A 5 12.34 13.51 -2.17
CA GLN A 5 11.59 14.30 -1.16
C GLN A 5 11.37 13.53 0.16
N TYR A 6 12.22 12.55 0.47
CA TYR A 6 12.15 11.74 1.68
C TYR A 6 13.45 11.85 2.48
N ASP A 7 13.37 12.34 3.72
CA ASP A 7 14.48 12.35 4.68
C ASP A 7 14.53 11.09 5.56
N SER A 8 13.79 10.05 5.19
CA SER A 8 13.86 8.74 5.85
C SER A 8 13.29 7.69 4.91
N LYS A 9 14.04 6.60 4.74
CA LYS A 9 13.70 5.36 4.01
C LYS A 9 12.20 5.17 3.74
N LEU A 10 11.88 4.87 2.47
CA LEU A 10 10.61 4.27 2.04
C LEU A 10 10.12 3.25 3.08
N PRO A 11 8.80 3.18 3.35
CA PRO A 11 8.24 2.36 4.43
C PRO A 11 8.90 0.98 4.44
N GLU A 12 9.67 0.74 5.50
CA GLU A 12 10.49 -0.46 5.63
C GLU A 12 9.57 -1.70 5.63
N TYR A 13 10.09 -2.86 5.22
CA TYR A 13 9.41 -4.16 5.29
C TYR A 13 8.52 -4.42 6.52
N PRO A 14 8.89 -4.01 7.75
CA PRO A 14 8.04 -4.17 8.94
C PRO A 14 6.62 -3.66 8.74
N TYR A 15 6.45 -2.54 8.03
CA TYR A 15 5.12 -1.98 7.75
C TYR A 15 4.25 -2.96 6.95
N PHE A 16 4.75 -3.51 5.84
CA PHE A 16 3.96 -4.43 5.02
C PHE A 16 3.61 -5.71 5.77
N HIS A 17 4.53 -6.26 6.56
CA HIS A 17 4.22 -7.41 7.42
C HIS A 17 3.13 -7.10 8.44
N LYS A 18 3.16 -5.90 9.05
CA LYS A 18 2.15 -5.43 10.00
C LYS A 18 0.81 -5.22 9.33
N ALA A 19 0.78 -4.61 8.16
CA ALA A 19 -0.44 -4.37 7.38
C ALA A 19 -1.08 -5.68 6.88
N ILE A 20 -0.27 -6.64 6.41
CA ILE A 20 -0.74 -7.98 6.06
C ILE A 20 -1.33 -8.68 7.30
N SER A 21 -0.65 -8.58 8.44
CA SER A 21 -1.13 -9.16 9.71
C SER A 21 -2.42 -8.50 10.19
N TYR A 22 -2.55 -7.18 10.02
CA TYR A 22 -3.77 -6.42 10.32
C TYR A 22 -4.97 -7.00 9.56
N TYR A 23 -4.84 -7.21 8.25
CA TYR A 23 -5.93 -7.80 7.46
C TYR A 23 -6.17 -9.28 7.73
N ARG A 24 -5.13 -10.07 8.03
CA ARG A 24 -5.29 -11.48 8.46
C ARG A 24 -6.06 -11.61 9.77
N ASN A 25 -5.92 -10.66 10.68
CA ASN A 25 -6.66 -10.65 11.94
C ASN A 25 -8.11 -10.17 11.75
N LYS A 26 -8.35 -9.31 10.75
CA LYS A 26 -9.66 -8.71 10.48
C LYS A 26 -10.57 -9.60 9.63
N PHE A 27 -10.00 -10.32 8.66
CA PHE A 27 -10.75 -11.09 7.68
C PHE A 27 -10.39 -12.59 7.70
N PRO A 28 -11.36 -13.50 7.56
CA PRO A 28 -11.07 -14.91 7.46
C PRO A 28 -10.50 -15.25 6.07
N LYS A 29 -9.29 -15.84 6.04
CA LYS A 29 -8.62 -16.34 4.82
C LYS A 29 -8.47 -15.29 3.69
N PRO A 30 -7.86 -14.12 3.95
CA PRO A 30 -7.61 -13.13 2.90
C PRO A 30 -6.65 -13.67 1.85
N LEU A 31 -6.78 -13.19 0.61
CA LEU A 31 -5.79 -13.34 -0.46
C LEU A 31 -5.19 -11.97 -0.74
N PHE A 32 -3.87 -11.87 -0.78
CA PHE A 32 -3.16 -10.62 -1.05
C PHE A 32 -2.62 -10.62 -2.48
N VAL A 33 -2.94 -9.58 -3.24
CA VAL A 33 -2.39 -9.35 -4.58
C VAL A 33 -1.35 -8.23 -4.48
N ILE A 34 -0.10 -8.51 -4.86
CA ILE A 34 1.01 -7.55 -4.80
C ILE A 34 1.40 -7.10 -6.21
N ALA A 35 1.47 -5.79 -6.42
CA ALA A 35 2.13 -5.17 -7.56
C ALA A 35 3.33 -4.32 -7.09
N SER A 36 4.43 -4.35 -7.83
CA SER A 36 5.66 -3.60 -7.54
C SER A 36 6.46 -3.36 -8.81
N ASP A 37 7.19 -2.26 -8.86
CA ASP A 37 8.17 -1.96 -9.90
C ASP A 37 9.45 -2.81 -9.76
N ASP A 38 9.74 -3.30 -8.55
CA ASP A 38 10.81 -4.26 -8.29
C ASP A 38 10.24 -5.67 -8.02
N ARG A 39 10.01 -6.41 -9.10
CA ARG A 39 9.43 -7.77 -9.07
C ARG A 39 10.33 -8.77 -8.35
N THR A 40 11.63 -8.73 -8.64
CA THR A 40 12.61 -9.65 -8.05
C THR A 40 12.65 -9.51 -6.53
N TYR A 41 12.63 -8.29 -6.03
CA TYR A 41 12.64 -8.00 -4.61
C TYR A 41 11.40 -8.53 -3.89
N ILE A 42 10.20 -8.25 -4.41
CA ILE A 42 8.95 -8.69 -3.78
C ILE A 42 8.79 -10.22 -3.84
N GLU A 43 9.25 -10.87 -4.90
CA GLU A 43 9.24 -12.32 -5.01
C GLU A 43 10.17 -12.98 -3.98
N ASN A 44 11.38 -12.43 -3.79
CA ASN A 44 12.30 -12.90 -2.76
C ASN A 44 11.76 -12.69 -1.34
N THR A 45 10.99 -11.62 -1.12
CA THR A 45 10.44 -11.27 0.19
C THR A 45 9.21 -12.09 0.54
N PHE A 46 8.24 -12.14 -0.38
CA PHE A 46 6.89 -12.61 -0.12
C PHE A 46 6.53 -13.91 -0.87
N GLY A 47 7.36 -14.36 -1.82
CA GLY A 47 7.03 -15.48 -2.71
C GLY A 47 6.88 -16.84 -2.03
N LYS A 48 7.27 -16.97 -0.75
CA LYS A 48 7.08 -18.20 0.05
C LYS A 48 5.79 -18.19 0.87
N ILE A 49 5.03 -17.10 0.85
CA ILE A 49 3.82 -16.92 1.65
C ILE A 49 2.61 -17.38 0.82
N LYS A 50 1.83 -18.33 1.36
CA LYS A 50 0.81 -19.08 0.59
C LYS A 50 -0.41 -18.25 0.15
N ASP A 51 -0.78 -17.25 0.93
CA ASP A 51 -1.92 -16.34 0.69
C ASP A 51 -1.49 -15.06 -0.05
N ILE A 52 -0.31 -15.06 -0.66
CA ILE A 52 0.19 -13.95 -1.48
C ILE A 52 0.32 -14.41 -2.92
N VAL A 53 -0.23 -13.61 -3.84
CA VAL A 53 -0.03 -13.73 -5.27
C VAL A 53 0.49 -12.41 -5.83
N PHE A 54 1.19 -12.48 -6.94
CA PHE A 54 1.72 -11.30 -7.60
C PHE A 54 0.86 -10.93 -8.80
N ALA A 55 0.57 -9.63 -8.95
CA ALA A 55 -0.23 -9.13 -10.06
C ALA A 55 0.40 -9.56 -11.40
N PRO A 56 -0.37 -10.16 -12.33
CA PRO A 56 0.12 -10.56 -13.64
C PRO A 56 0.18 -9.40 -14.65
N GLY A 57 -0.08 -8.16 -14.22
CA GLY A 57 -0.07 -7.01 -15.09
C GLY A 57 1.29 -6.84 -15.77
N LYS A 58 1.25 -6.45 -17.05
CA LYS A 58 2.43 -6.14 -17.86
C LYS A 58 2.68 -4.64 -17.97
N SER A 59 1.76 -3.84 -17.45
CA SER A 59 1.84 -2.38 -17.39
C SER A 59 1.28 -1.86 -16.07
N LYS A 60 1.65 -0.64 -15.71
CA LYS A 60 1.20 0.01 -14.47
C LYS A 60 -0.31 0.17 -14.42
N GLU A 61 -0.93 0.41 -15.57
CA GLU A 61 -2.38 0.57 -15.72
C GLU A 61 -3.09 -0.76 -15.47
N GLN A 62 -2.52 -1.88 -15.93
CA GLN A 62 -3.05 -3.21 -15.65
C GLN A 62 -2.92 -3.56 -14.18
N ASP A 63 -1.77 -3.29 -13.56
CA ASP A 63 -1.58 -3.47 -12.12
C ASP A 63 -2.55 -2.60 -11.32
N LEU A 64 -2.73 -1.34 -11.70
CA LEU A 64 -3.69 -0.43 -11.06
C LEU A 64 -5.12 -0.97 -11.15
N ALA A 65 -5.55 -1.46 -12.32
CA ALA A 65 -6.88 -2.04 -12.50
C ALA A 65 -7.08 -3.30 -11.64
N ILE A 66 -6.05 -4.15 -11.54
CA ILE A 66 -6.08 -5.35 -10.68
C ILE A 66 -6.18 -4.95 -9.21
N LEU A 67 -5.34 -4.02 -8.74
CA LEU A 67 -5.37 -3.54 -7.36
C LEU A 67 -6.71 -2.86 -7.01
N ALA A 68 -7.24 -2.02 -7.91
CA ALA A 68 -8.53 -1.37 -7.74
C ALA A 68 -9.72 -2.35 -7.71
N SER A 69 -9.55 -3.57 -8.22
CA SER A 69 -10.58 -4.62 -8.18
C SER A 69 -10.58 -5.45 -6.89
N CYS A 70 -9.65 -5.21 -5.97
CA CYS A 70 -9.60 -5.88 -4.67
C CYS A 70 -10.68 -5.33 -3.72
N ASP A 71 -10.93 -6.03 -2.60
CA ASP A 71 -11.88 -5.58 -1.57
C ASP A 71 -11.27 -4.49 -0.67
N HIS A 72 -9.97 -4.57 -0.39
CA HIS A 72 -9.22 -3.71 0.51
C HIS A 72 -7.80 -3.50 -0.01
N SER A 73 -7.16 -2.41 0.41
CA SER A 73 -5.83 -2.04 -0.07
C SER A 73 -4.82 -1.86 1.06
N ILE A 74 -3.58 -2.32 0.82
CA ILE A 74 -2.37 -1.93 1.55
C ILE A 74 -1.54 -1.10 0.58
N ILE A 75 -1.20 0.13 0.95
CA ILE A 75 -0.45 1.03 0.05
C ILE A 75 0.88 1.45 0.67
N SER A 76 1.87 1.72 -0.18
CA SER A 76 3.04 2.52 0.17
C SER A 76 2.71 4.00 0.02
N VAL A 77 3.63 4.86 0.45
CA VAL A 77 3.47 6.29 0.22
C VAL A 77 3.80 6.63 -1.22
N GLY A 78 2.86 7.26 -1.92
CA GLY A 78 3.03 7.70 -3.30
C GLY A 78 1.71 7.83 -4.04
N SER A 79 1.78 8.46 -5.21
CA SER A 79 0.61 8.72 -6.06
C SER A 79 -0.05 7.43 -6.57
N PHE A 80 0.75 6.45 -6.98
CA PHE A 80 0.25 5.17 -7.49
C PHE A 80 -0.53 4.40 -6.42
N GLY A 81 0.05 4.26 -5.22
CA GLY A 81 -0.59 3.60 -4.09
C GLY A 81 -1.88 4.31 -3.68
N PHE A 82 -1.86 5.64 -3.59
CA PHE A 82 -3.05 6.42 -3.29
C PHE A 82 -4.20 6.12 -4.27
N TRP A 83 -3.95 6.19 -5.59
CA TRP A 83 -5.00 5.95 -6.57
C TRP A 83 -5.48 4.50 -6.58
N ALA A 84 -4.58 3.53 -6.40
CA ALA A 84 -4.96 2.12 -6.28
C ALA A 84 -5.93 1.92 -5.09
N GLY A 85 -5.56 2.45 -3.92
CA GLY A 85 -6.38 2.38 -2.71
C GLY A 85 -7.70 3.12 -2.83
N TYR A 86 -7.67 4.36 -3.32
CA TYR A 86 -8.87 5.18 -3.50
C TYR A 86 -9.91 4.51 -4.41
N LEU A 87 -9.47 3.87 -5.49
CA LEU A 87 -10.35 3.19 -6.44
C LEU A 87 -10.86 1.82 -5.94
N THR A 88 -10.23 1.24 -4.91
CA THR A 88 -10.64 -0.05 -4.31
C THR A 88 -12.03 0.04 -3.66
N GLY A 89 -12.39 1.20 -3.11
CA GLY A 89 -13.68 1.44 -2.46
C GLY A 89 -13.86 0.80 -1.07
N GLY A 90 -12.93 -0.04 -0.62
CA GLY A 90 -12.85 -0.52 0.76
C GLY A 90 -11.80 0.22 1.61
N GLU A 91 -11.53 -0.32 2.80
CA GLU A 91 -10.47 0.18 3.66
C GLU A 91 -9.10 0.19 2.97
N VAL A 92 -8.36 1.28 3.19
CA VAL A 92 -7.00 1.48 2.69
C VAL A 92 -6.08 1.69 3.89
N VAL A 93 -5.18 0.74 4.15
CA VAL A 93 -4.14 0.94 5.16
C VAL A 93 -2.88 1.53 4.52
N TYR A 94 -2.33 2.55 5.17
CA TYR A 94 -1.14 3.28 4.70
C TYR A 94 -0.15 3.50 5.86
N PRO A 95 1.15 3.67 5.59
CA PRO A 95 2.13 3.88 6.65
C PRO A 95 1.99 5.30 7.22
N ASP A 96 1.85 5.40 8.54
CA ASP A 96 1.78 6.67 9.25
C ASP A 96 3.19 7.25 9.39
N ILE A 97 3.58 8.04 8.41
CA ILE A 97 4.88 8.70 8.36
C ILE A 97 4.76 10.18 8.72
N TYR A 98 5.81 10.67 9.38
CA TYR A 98 5.96 12.10 9.57
C TYR A 98 6.53 12.75 8.31
N VAL A 99 5.89 13.81 7.82
CA VAL A 99 6.33 14.59 6.66
C VAL A 99 6.65 16.03 7.08
N ASN A 100 7.87 16.48 6.81
CA ASN A 100 8.35 17.84 7.15
C ASN A 100 7.79 18.95 6.24
N SER A 101 7.01 18.59 5.22
CA SER A 101 6.44 19.52 4.23
C SER A 101 5.05 19.05 3.80
N VAL A 102 4.28 19.93 3.15
CA VAL A 102 2.96 19.58 2.60
C VAL A 102 3.15 18.56 1.48
N TYR A 103 2.89 17.29 1.79
CA TYR A 103 2.94 16.19 0.84
C TYR A 103 1.51 15.71 0.53
N PRO A 104 1.08 15.71 -0.75
CA PRO A 104 -0.32 15.38 -1.11
C PRO A 104 -0.81 14.00 -0.66
N PHE A 105 0.09 13.02 -0.54
CA PHE A 105 -0.26 11.65 -0.17
C PHE A 105 0.17 11.36 1.27
N SER A 106 -0.32 12.19 2.19
CA SER A 106 0.01 12.11 3.62
C SER A 106 -1.24 12.25 4.48
N ARG A 107 -1.13 11.82 5.74
CA ARG A 107 -2.21 11.83 6.72
C ARG A 107 -2.94 13.18 6.84
N PRO A 108 -2.25 14.34 6.96
CA PRO A 108 -2.95 15.63 7.02
C PRO A 108 -3.89 15.89 5.83
N ILE A 109 -3.50 15.47 4.62
CA ILE A 109 -4.32 15.67 3.43
C ILE A 109 -5.50 14.71 3.40
N TYR A 110 -5.31 13.47 3.84
CA TYR A 110 -6.38 12.48 3.93
C TYR A 110 -7.45 12.90 4.94
N GLU A 111 -7.03 13.41 6.10
CA GLU A 111 -7.92 13.95 7.14
C GLU A 111 -8.66 15.20 6.65
N LEU A 112 -7.95 16.15 6.02
CA LEU A 112 -8.56 17.36 5.44
C LEU A 112 -9.59 17.02 4.34
N SER A 113 -9.36 15.95 3.59
CA SER A 113 -10.23 15.50 2.50
C SER A 113 -11.34 14.54 2.96
N GLN A 114 -11.45 14.27 4.27
CA GLN A 114 -12.45 13.36 4.85
C GLN A 114 -12.38 11.94 4.26
N LEU A 115 -11.16 11.45 3.99
CA LEU A 115 -10.94 10.08 3.54
C LEU A 115 -10.94 9.12 4.74
N ASP A 116 -12.09 8.98 5.38
CA ASP A 116 -12.24 8.19 6.63
C ASP A 116 -11.93 6.69 6.46
N PHE A 117 -11.91 6.21 5.22
CA PHE A 117 -11.55 4.83 4.87
C PHE A 117 -10.04 4.62 4.71
N PHE A 118 -9.24 5.68 4.82
CA PHE A 118 -7.77 5.59 4.90
C PHE A 118 -7.34 5.46 6.36
N THR A 119 -6.84 4.29 6.73
CA THR A 119 -6.40 3.95 8.10
C THR A 119 -4.88 4.02 8.23
N PRO A 120 -4.32 4.92 9.06
CA PRO A 120 -2.89 4.96 9.32
C PRO A 120 -2.44 3.77 10.16
N LEU A 121 -1.33 3.12 9.77
CA LEU A 121 -0.63 2.14 10.61
C LEU A 121 0.79 2.61 10.95
N PRO A 122 1.25 2.46 12.20
CA PRO A 122 2.61 2.87 12.58
C PRO A 122 3.66 2.04 11.85
N VAL A 123 4.74 2.69 11.41
CA VAL A 123 5.86 2.04 10.71
C VAL A 123 6.75 1.22 11.65
N SER A 124 6.76 1.55 12.95
CA SER A 124 7.45 0.82 14.04
C SER A 124 6.56 -0.10 14.87
#